data_AF-A0A2P5VRJ5-F1
#
_entry.id   AF-A0A2P5VRJ5-F1
#
_cell.length_a   1.000
_cell.length_b   1.000
_cell.length_c   1.000
_cell.angle_alpha   90.00
_cell.angle_beta   90.00
_cell.angle_gamma   90.00
#
_symmetry.space_group_name_H-M   'P 1'
#
loop_
_entity.id
_entity.type
_entity.pdbx_description
1 polymer ?
#
loop_
_entity_poly.entity_id
_entity_poly.type
_entity_poly.pdbx_seq_one_letter_code
_entity_poly.pdbx_strand_id
1 'polypeptide(L)'
;MELTLQNATHTLSVIKELRRNETWGHPFASACLRDCDVLYSDGVITLVDAVAAFLEGKYGSAGAWLTAVMDGATTCEEGFGDMEEASPLTEQNYSVFQLCDVALCIVNLLVSHA
;
A
#
# COMPACT_ATOMS: atom_id res chain seq x y z
N MET A 1 -11.53 -1.74 6.31
CA MET A 1 -10.62 -0.73 5.74
C MET A 1 -9.77 -0.04 6.79
N GLU A 2 -10.24 0.17 8.02
CA GLU A 2 -9.41 0.72 9.12
C GLU A 2 -8.08 -0.02 9.30
N LEU A 3 -8.12 -1.35 9.38
CA LEU A 3 -6.90 -2.17 9.53
C LEU A 3 -5.92 -1.97 8.35
N THR A 4 -6.43 -1.82 7.13
CA THR A 4 -5.65 -1.52 5.93
C THR A 4 -4.94 -0.17 6.06
N LEU A 5 -5.67 0.87 6.50
CA LEU A 5 -5.12 2.21 6.71
C LEU A 5 -4.03 2.24 7.79
N GLN A 6 -4.25 1.51 8.89
CA GLN A 6 -3.25 1.37 9.96
C GLN A 6 -1.98 0.69 9.45
N ASN A 7 -2.10 -0.40 8.69
CA ASN A 7 -0.94 -1.10 8.14
C ASN A 7 -0.20 -0.23 7.11
N ALA A 8 -0.89 0.44 6.19
CA ALA A 8 -0.26 1.34 5.23
C ALA A 8 0.47 2.51 5.92
N THR A 9 -0.12 3.08 6.98
CA THR A 9 0.51 4.15 7.77
C THR A 9 1.74 3.66 8.54
N HIS A 10 1.67 2.46 9.09
CA HIS A 10 2.80 1.81 9.75
C HIS A 10 3.92 1.54 8.73
N THR A 11 3.60 0.98 7.56
CA THR A 11 4.58 0.74 6.49
C THR A 11 5.24 2.03 6.02
N LEU A 12 4.48 3.11 5.85
CA LEU A 12 5.04 4.43 5.53
C LEU A 12 6.03 4.92 6.60
N SER A 13 5.77 4.63 7.87
CA SER A 13 6.68 4.96 8.96
C SER A 13 7.96 4.14 8.89
N VAL A 14 7.85 2.83 8.63
CA VAL A 14 9.00 1.92 8.41
C VAL A 14 9.85 2.39 7.22
N ILE A 15 9.23 2.76 6.09
CA ILE A 15 9.93 3.31 4.92
C ILE A 15 10.72 4.56 5.30
N LYS A 16 10.12 5.49 6.06
CA LYS A 16 10.78 6.71 6.50
C LYS A 16 11.94 6.44 7.45
N GLU A 17 11.85 5.42 8.29
CA GLU A 17 12.94 4.99 9.16
C GLU A 17 14.08 4.37 8.35
N LEU A 18 13.77 3.46 7.42
CA LEU A 18 14.76 2.85 6.52
C LEU A 18 15.51 3.92 5.70
N ARG A 19 14.81 4.95 5.22
CA ARG A 19 15.42 6.08 4.49
C ARG A 19 16.35 6.95 5.34
N ARG A 20 16.14 7.02 6.65
CA ARG A 20 17.02 7.75 7.58
C ARG A 20 18.26 6.96 7.95
N ASN A 21 18.19 5.63 7.86
CA ASN A 21 19.30 4.77 8.22
C ASN A 21 20.24 4.61 7.01
N GLU A 22 21.32 5.39 6.99
CA GLU A 22 22.32 5.44 5.91
C GLU A 22 23.07 4.11 5.68
N THR A 23 22.86 3.09 6.52
CA THR A 23 23.54 1.79 6.43
C THR A 23 23.04 0.88 5.32
N TRP A 24 21.89 1.18 4.68
CA TRP A 24 21.40 0.44 3.51
C TRP A 24 22.05 0.92 2.21
N GLY A 25 23.36 1.22 2.27
CA GLY A 25 24.16 2.04 1.35
C GLY A 25 24.32 1.57 -0.11
N HIS A 26 23.35 0.84 -0.67
CA HIS A 26 23.24 0.64 -2.11
C HIS A 26 22.37 1.74 -2.74
N PRO A 27 22.88 2.53 -3.70
CA PRO A 27 22.13 3.61 -4.35
C PRO A 27 20.77 3.18 -4.91
N PHE A 28 20.68 1.93 -5.39
CA PHE A 28 19.45 1.35 -5.91
C PHE A 28 18.38 1.19 -4.80
N ALA A 29 18.73 0.58 -3.66
CA ALA A 29 17.81 0.42 -2.53
C ALA A 29 17.29 1.79 -2.02
N SER A 30 18.15 2.81 -2.02
CA SER A 30 17.74 4.18 -1.66
C SER A 30 16.76 4.80 -2.65
N ALA A 31 16.86 4.49 -3.94
CA ALA A 31 15.92 4.96 -4.95
C ALA A 31 14.57 4.26 -4.77
N CYS A 32 14.57 2.94 -4.63
CA CYS A 32 13.35 2.15 -4.41
C CYS A 32 12.61 2.60 -3.14
N LEU A 33 13.34 2.84 -2.03
CA LEU A 33 12.73 3.37 -0.80
C LEU A 33 12.10 4.76 -0.98
N ARG A 34 12.64 5.62 -1.85
CA ARG A 34 12.03 6.92 -2.19
C ARG A 34 10.75 6.74 -2.99
N ASP A 35 10.75 5.82 -3.94
CA ASP A 35 9.56 5.56 -4.76
C ASP A 35 8.46 4.93 -3.91
N CYS A 36 8.80 3.98 -3.03
CA CYS A 36 7.89 3.45 -2.02
C CYS A 36 7.34 4.52 -1.07
N ASP A 37 8.14 5.50 -0.64
CA ASP A 37 7.67 6.61 0.22
C ASP A 37 6.56 7.43 -0.46
N VAL A 38 6.69 7.68 -1.77
CA VAL A 38 5.66 8.36 -2.57
C VAL A 38 4.41 7.48 -2.68
N LEU A 39 4.57 6.22 -3.10
CA LEU A 39 3.47 5.28 -3.27
C LEU A 39 2.66 5.10 -1.98
N TYR A 40 3.32 4.97 -0.84
CA TYR A 40 2.65 4.81 0.45
C TYR A 40 2.07 6.12 1.00
N SER A 41 2.69 7.27 0.74
CA SER A 41 2.11 8.56 1.13
C SER A 41 0.81 8.82 0.37
N ASP A 42 0.81 8.59 -0.94
CA ASP A 42 -0.38 8.72 -1.79
C ASP A 42 -1.41 7.63 -1.46
N GLY A 43 -0.94 6.41 -1.20
CA GLY A 43 -1.78 5.27 -0.82
C GLY A 43 -2.54 5.50 0.49
N VAL A 44 -1.90 6.10 1.50
CA VAL A 44 -2.58 6.45 2.78
C VAL A 44 -3.71 7.45 2.55
N ILE A 45 -3.49 8.48 1.72
CA ILE A 45 -4.54 9.46 1.36
C ILE A 45 -5.67 8.74 0.60
N THR A 46 -5.30 7.93 -0.38
CA THR A 46 -6.24 7.14 -1.20
C THR A 46 -7.09 6.19 -0.35
N LEU A 47 -6.53 5.59 0.71
CA LEU A 47 -7.29 4.76 1.64
C LEU A 47 -8.30 5.56 2.48
N VAL A 48 -7.97 6.80 2.86
CA VAL A 48 -8.95 7.69 3.52
C VAL A 48 -10.11 7.99 2.58
N ASP A 49 -9.81 8.26 1.31
CA ASP A 49 -10.84 8.46 0.29
C ASP A 49 -11.67 7.17 0.08
N ALA A 50 -11.04 6.00 0.02
CA ALA A 50 -11.71 4.69 -0.05
C ALA A 50 -12.70 4.48 1.11
N VAL A 51 -12.30 4.82 2.34
CA VAL A 51 -13.18 4.75 3.50
C VAL A 51 -14.37 5.72 3.33
N ALA A 52 -14.13 6.96 2.91
CA ALA A 52 -15.20 7.94 2.71
C ALA A 52 -16.19 7.48 1.63
N ALA A 53 -15.72 7.06 0.46
CA ALA A 53 -16.58 6.55 -0.61
C ALA A 53 -17.38 5.32 -0.17
N PHE A 54 -16.78 4.41 0.59
CA PHE A 54 -17.47 3.24 1.12
C PHE A 54 -18.65 3.65 2.02
N LEU A 55 -18.42 4.58 2.96
CA LEU A 55 -19.46 5.07 3.88
C LEU A 55 -20.59 5.82 3.16
N GLU A 56 -20.28 6.45 2.03
CA GLU A 56 -21.26 7.12 1.17
C GLU A 56 -21.97 6.17 0.18
N GLY A 57 -21.68 4.86 0.23
CA GLY A 57 -22.24 3.86 -0.69
C GLY A 57 -21.68 3.91 -2.12
N LYS A 58 -20.60 4.67 -2.34
CA LYS A 58 -19.90 4.78 -3.63
C LYS A 58 -18.93 3.60 -3.83
N TYR A 59 -19.47 2.39 -3.84
CA TYR A 59 -18.68 1.15 -3.83
C TYR A 59 -17.74 1.00 -5.03
N GLY A 60 -18.14 1.47 -6.22
CA GLY A 60 -17.27 1.47 -7.40
C GLY A 60 -16.00 2.30 -7.21
N SER A 61 -16.11 3.49 -6.60
CA SER A 61 -14.96 4.34 -6.27
C SER A 61 -14.11 3.72 -5.16
N ALA A 62 -14.74 3.21 -4.09
CA ALA A 62 -14.03 2.54 -3.01
C ALA A 62 -13.22 1.34 -3.51
N GLY A 63 -13.79 0.52 -4.40
CA GLY A 63 -13.11 -0.62 -5.01
C GLY A 63 -11.93 -0.20 -5.87
N ALA A 64 -12.12 0.79 -6.75
CA ALA A 64 -11.04 1.32 -7.59
C ALA A 64 -9.86 1.86 -6.76
N TRP A 65 -10.15 2.56 -5.67
CA TRP A 65 -9.12 3.10 -4.78
C TRP A 65 -8.41 2.01 -3.96
N LEU A 66 -9.11 0.96 -3.54
CA LEU A 66 -8.47 -0.20 -2.92
C LEU A 66 -7.51 -0.91 -3.90
N THR A 67 -7.93 -1.11 -5.15
CA THR A 67 -7.06 -1.68 -6.20
C THR A 67 -5.85 -0.81 -6.45
N ALA A 68 -6.00 0.52 -6.54
CA ALA A 68 -4.86 1.43 -6.72
C ALA A 68 -3.83 1.30 -5.59
N VAL A 69 -4.27 1.11 -4.34
CA VAL A 69 -3.37 0.89 -3.19
C VAL A 69 -2.69 -0.48 -3.26
N MET A 70 -3.41 -1.52 -3.72
CA MET A 70 -2.80 -2.84 -4.00
C MET A 70 -1.69 -2.73 -5.03
N ASP A 71 -1.96 -2.05 -6.14
CA ASP A 71 -0.99 -1.84 -7.22
C ASP A 71 0.23 -1.07 -6.72
N GLY A 72 0.03 -0.07 -5.85
CA GLY A 72 1.12 0.65 -5.19
C GLY A 72 1.99 -0.24 -4.29
N ALA A 73 1.39 -1.12 -3.49
CA ALA A 73 2.14 -2.07 -2.66
C ALA A 73 2.92 -3.09 -3.49
N THR A 74 2.32 -3.60 -4.57
CA THR A 74 2.97 -4.51 -5.53
C THR A 74 4.13 -3.81 -6.24
N THR A 75 3.92 -2.59 -6.74
CA THR A 75 4.95 -1.80 -7.42
C THR A 75 6.13 -1.50 -6.50
N CYS A 76 5.85 -1.20 -5.22
CA CYS A 76 6.91 -1.00 -4.23
C CYS A 76 7.74 -2.27 -4.03
N GLU A 77 7.10 -3.45 -3.96
CA GLU A 77 7.82 -4.73 -3.81
C GLU A 77 8.64 -5.07 -5.05
N GLU A 78 8.05 -4.93 -6.24
CA GLU A 78 8.70 -5.20 -7.53
C GLU A 78 9.91 -4.28 -7.77
N GLY A 79 9.89 -3.05 -7.24
CA GLY A 79 11.03 -2.13 -7.31
C GLY A 79 12.31 -2.69 -6.69
N PHE A 80 12.22 -3.67 -5.79
CA PHE A 80 13.37 -4.33 -5.18
C PHE A 80 13.82 -5.60 -5.93
N GLY A 81 13.14 -6.01 -7.00
CA GLY A 81 13.37 -7.28 -7.68
C GLY A 81 14.74 -7.44 -8.36
N ASP A 82 15.44 -6.33 -8.63
CA ASP A 82 16.79 -6.33 -9.22
C ASP A 82 17.91 -6.44 -8.18
N MET A 83 17.58 -6.57 -6.88
CA MET A 83 18.56 -6.74 -5.81
C MET A 83 18.85 -8.22 -5.54
N GLU A 84 20.06 -8.53 -5.05
CA GLU A 84 20.38 -9.88 -4.57
C GLU A 84 19.68 -10.18 -3.23
N GLU A 85 19.55 -9.16 -2.39
CA GLU A 85 18.82 -9.23 -1.13
C GLU A 85 17.32 -9.05 -1.31
N ALA A 86 16.54 -9.74 -0.46
CA ALA A 86 15.11 -9.55 -0.39
C ALA A 86 14.73 -8.12 0.00
N SER A 87 13.56 -7.67 -0.46
CA SER A 87 12.97 -6.40 -0.08
C SER A 87 12.87 -6.29 1.45
N PRO A 88 13.31 -5.17 2.05
CA PRO A 88 13.13 -4.93 3.48
C PRO A 88 11.65 -4.69 3.85
N LEU A 89 10.76 -4.68 2.86
CA LEU A 89 9.33 -4.37 2.99
C LEU A 89 8.43 -5.54 2.57
N THR A 90 8.97 -6.72 2.25
CA THR A 90 8.17 -7.86 1.74
C THR A 90 6.94 -8.16 2.60
N GLU A 91 7.11 -8.27 3.91
CA GLU A 91 5.99 -8.60 4.81
C GLU A 91 4.95 -7.47 4.86
N GLN A 92 5.41 -6.22 4.88
CA GLN A 92 4.58 -5.02 4.94
C GLN A 92 3.77 -4.84 3.65
N ASN A 93 4.43 -4.98 2.49
CA ASN A 93 3.82 -4.90 1.17
C ASN A 93 2.75 -6.00 1.00
N TYR A 94 3.09 -7.24 1.36
CA TYR A 94 2.16 -8.36 1.29
C TYR A 94 0.96 -8.16 2.21
N SER A 95 1.18 -7.68 3.44
CA SER A 95 0.09 -7.43 4.40
C SER A 95 -0.88 -6.38 3.89
N VAL A 96 -0.38 -5.26 3.35
CA VAL A 96 -1.23 -4.20 2.79
C VAL A 96 -2.00 -4.69 1.58
N PHE A 97 -1.34 -5.42 0.67
CA PHE A 97 -1.99 -6.06 -0.49
C PHE A 97 -3.16 -6.95 -0.06
N GLN A 98 -2.92 -7.89 0.86
CA GLN A 98 -3.94 -8.84 1.32
C GLN A 98 -5.10 -8.14 2.03
N LEU A 99 -4.81 -7.12 2.84
CA LEU A 99 -5.86 -6.36 3.53
C LEU A 99 -6.71 -5.54 2.56
N CYS A 100 -6.11 -4.99 1.49
CA CYS A 100 -6.87 -4.36 0.43
C CYS A 100 -7.72 -5.37 -0.35
N ASP A 101 -7.20 -6.55 -0.67
CA ASP A 101 -7.94 -7.61 -1.38
C ASP A 101 -9.16 -8.09 -0.59
N VAL A 102 -9.00 -8.32 0.72
CA VAL A 102 -10.11 -8.64 1.63
C VAL A 102 -11.17 -7.52 1.64
N ALA A 103 -10.73 -6.25 1.72
CA ALA A 103 -11.65 -5.12 1.68
C ALA A 103 -12.37 -5.02 0.31
N LEU A 104 -11.68 -5.29 -0.79
CA LEU A 104 -12.22 -5.27 -2.13
C LEU A 104 -13.27 -6.38 -2.33
N CYS A 105 -13.02 -7.58 -1.79
CA CYS A 105 -14.00 -8.65 -1.76
C CYS A 105 -15.30 -8.22 -1.08
N ILE A 106 -15.22 -7.52 0.06
CA ILE A 106 -16.39 -6.99 0.77
C ILE A 106 -17.12 -5.94 -0.07
N VAL A 107 -16.39 -5.02 -0.69
CA VAL A 107 -16.95 -4.01 -1.61
C VAL A 107 -17.71 -4.67 -2.76
N ASN A 108 -17.12 -5.69 -3.39
CA ASN A 108 -17.75 -6.42 -4.50
C ASN A 108 -19.01 -7.18 -4.09
N LEU A 109 -19.04 -7.72 -2.87
CA LEU A 109 -20.26 -8.33 -2.32
C LEU A 109 -21.39 -7.31 -2.19
N LEU A 110 -21.08 -6.07 -1.80
CA LEU A 110 -22.07 -5.01 -1.69
C LEU A 110 -22.55 -4.50 -3.07
N VAL A 111 -21.64 -4.42 -4.06
CA VAL A 111 -22.00 -4.08 -5.45
C VAL A 111 -22.94 -5.13 -6.05
N SER A 112 -22.69 -6.41 -5.81
CA SER A 112 -23.53 -7.50 -6.36
C SER A 112 -24.93 -7.61 -5.73
N HIS A 113 -25.16 -6.91 -4.62
CA HIS A 113 -26.44 -6.88 -3.89
C HIS A 113 -27.09 -5.48 -3.85
N ALA A 114 -26.56 -4.52 -4.63
CA ALA A 114 -27.10 -3.18 -4.82
C ALA A 114 -27.99 -3.11 -6.07
#